data_AF-A0A8D0C0S8-F1
#
_entry.id   AF-A0A8D0C0S8-F1
#
_cell.length_a   1.000
_cell.length_b   1.000
_cell.length_c   1.000
_cell.angle_alpha   90.00
_cell.angle_beta   90.00
_cell.angle_gamma   90.00
#
_symmetry.space_group_name_H-M   'P 1'
#
loop_
_entity.id
_entity.type
_entity.pdbx_description
1 polymer ?
#
loop_
_entity_poly.entity_id
_entity_poly.type
_entity_poly.pdbx_seq_one_letter_code
_entity_poly.pdbx_strand_id
1 'polypeptide(L)'
;MTANEDQEMELEALRSIYEGDECFRELSPVSFQYRIGENGDPKAFLIEISWPETYPQTAPVISMDAFFNNAIPSAIKQSILNKLMEEVEVNLGTSMTYTIFEYAKDNKELFMENQPVNTGTAQNNCISPAHSDVAQQSKKKEKKEQLTKTQKRKLADKTGLYRALHAILSVLLFSAICVY
;
A
#
# COMPACT_ATOMS: atom_id res chain seq x y z
N MET A 1 12.79 -16.34 22.85
CA MET A 1 13.54 -16.08 21.60
C MET A 1 14.25 -14.76 21.79
N THR A 2 15.46 -14.63 21.24
CA THR A 2 16.13 -13.33 21.23
C THR A 2 15.54 -12.48 20.09
N ALA A 3 15.57 -11.16 20.22
CA ALA A 3 15.05 -10.25 19.18
C ALA A 3 15.64 -10.54 17.78
N ASN A 4 16.89 -11.00 17.73
CA ASN A 4 17.55 -11.39 16.48
C ASN A 4 16.93 -12.65 15.85
N GLU A 5 16.67 -13.70 16.64
CA GLU A 5 15.99 -14.90 16.14
C GLU A 5 14.57 -14.59 15.65
N ASP A 6 13.83 -13.73 16.38
CA ASP A 6 12.47 -13.32 16.00
C ASP A 6 12.48 -12.54 14.67
N GLN A 7 13.46 -11.65 14.47
CA GLN A 7 13.66 -10.92 13.21
C GLN A 7 14.00 -11.84 12.05
N GLU A 8 14.91 -12.80 12.24
CA GLU A 8 15.28 -13.76 11.19
C GLU A 8 14.08 -14.62 10.76
N MET A 9 13.26 -15.08 11.73
CA MET A 9 12.04 -15.82 11.44
C MET A 9 11.01 -14.98 10.67
N GLU A 10 10.79 -13.74 11.09
CA GLU A 10 9.87 -12.84 10.37
C GLU A 10 10.39 -12.49 8.97
N LEU A 11 11.70 -12.26 8.81
CA LEU A 11 12.31 -11.97 7.51
C LEU A 11 12.06 -13.11 6.51
N GLU A 12 12.29 -14.35 6.92
CA GLU A 12 12.04 -15.52 6.07
C GLU A 12 10.55 -15.65 5.72
N ALA A 13 9.67 -15.41 6.69
CA ALA A 13 8.23 -15.40 6.45
C ALA A 13 7.83 -14.30 5.44
N LEU A 14 8.35 -13.08 5.58
CA LEU A 14 8.08 -11.97 4.66
C LEU A 14 8.55 -12.30 3.24
N ARG A 15 9.76 -12.87 3.09
CA ARG A 15 10.27 -13.30 1.79
C ARG A 15 9.38 -14.35 1.13
N SER A 16 8.84 -15.29 1.90
CA SER A 16 7.91 -16.29 1.39
C SER A 16 6.53 -15.71 1.05
N ILE A 17 5.99 -14.81 1.87
CA ILE A 17 4.68 -14.18 1.65
C ILE A 17 4.71 -13.29 0.41
N TYR A 18 5.77 -12.50 0.25
CA TYR A 18 5.91 -11.51 -0.81
C TYR A 18 6.75 -12.01 -2.00
N GLU A 19 6.96 -13.32 -2.14
CA GLU A 19 7.65 -13.90 -3.30
C GLU A 19 6.91 -13.51 -4.58
N GLY A 20 7.58 -12.76 -5.46
CA GLY A 20 7.01 -12.29 -6.72
C GLY A 20 6.06 -11.09 -6.61
N ASP A 21 5.88 -10.49 -5.43
CA ASP A 21 5.13 -9.22 -5.28
C ASP A 21 6.03 -8.02 -5.60
N GLU A 22 5.78 -7.35 -6.74
CA GLU A 22 6.52 -6.16 -7.16
C GLU A 22 6.29 -4.93 -6.26
N CYS A 23 5.26 -4.94 -5.42
CA CYS A 23 4.98 -3.85 -4.48
C CYS A 23 5.88 -3.92 -3.24
N PHE A 24 6.40 -5.10 -2.90
CA PHE A 24 7.31 -5.30 -1.78
C PHE A 24 8.77 -5.21 -2.23
N ARG A 25 9.59 -4.51 -1.44
CA ARG A 25 11.04 -4.44 -1.62
C ARG A 25 11.74 -4.60 -0.28
N GLU A 26 12.63 -5.58 -0.19
CA GLU A 26 13.62 -5.66 0.87
C GLU A 26 14.76 -4.69 0.55
N LEU A 27 14.93 -3.63 1.35
CA LEU A 27 16.04 -2.68 1.20
C LEU A 27 17.29 -3.19 1.92
N SER A 28 17.09 -3.86 3.05
CA SER A 28 18.09 -4.56 3.85
C SER A 28 17.40 -5.64 4.70
N PRO A 29 18.14 -6.53 5.37
CA PRO A 29 17.55 -7.57 6.23
C PRO A 29 16.66 -7.04 7.38
N VAL A 30 16.75 -5.74 7.69
CA VAL A 30 15.98 -5.09 8.76
C VAL A 30 15.19 -3.88 8.24
N SER A 31 15.07 -3.69 6.93
CA SER A 31 14.34 -2.55 6.36
C SER A 31 13.62 -2.93 5.07
N PHE A 32 12.32 -2.64 5.05
CA PHE A 32 11.38 -3.10 4.06
C PHE A 32 10.54 -1.96 3.55
N GLN A 33 10.10 -2.07 2.31
CA GLN A 33 9.32 -1.06 1.66
C GLN A 33 8.14 -1.71 0.96
N TYR A 34 6.94 -1.15 1.14
CA TYR A 34 5.74 -1.64 0.48
C TYR A 34 5.00 -0.49 -0.21
N ARG A 35 4.61 -0.69 -1.47
CA ARG A 35 3.75 0.22 -2.21
C ARG A 35 2.28 -0.18 -2.01
N ILE A 36 1.52 0.72 -1.42
CA ILE A 36 0.08 0.59 -1.24
C ILE A 36 -0.60 1.23 -2.44
N GLY A 37 -1.44 0.47 -3.14
CA GLY A 37 -2.13 0.90 -4.35
C GLY A 37 -1.47 0.40 -5.65
N GLU A 38 -2.24 0.42 -6.72
CA GLU A 38 -1.80 -0.05 -8.04
C GLU A 38 -0.93 0.98 -8.77
N ASN A 39 -0.24 0.54 -9.82
CA ASN A 39 0.54 1.45 -10.64
C ASN A 39 -0.37 2.46 -11.35
N GLY A 40 -0.13 3.75 -11.14
CA GLY A 40 -0.96 4.84 -11.67
C GLY A 40 -2.17 5.20 -10.80
N ASP A 41 -2.36 4.57 -9.64
CA ASP A 41 -3.37 4.99 -8.67
C ASP A 41 -2.96 6.34 -8.04
N PRO A 42 -3.77 7.42 -8.18
CA PRO A 42 -3.47 8.72 -7.59
C PRO A 42 -3.49 8.71 -6.04
N LYS A 43 -4.06 7.66 -5.44
CA LYS A 43 -4.05 7.42 -3.99
C LYS A 43 -2.97 6.42 -3.57
N ALA A 44 -2.07 6.01 -4.47
CA ALA A 44 -0.96 5.17 -4.07
C ALA A 44 0.01 5.94 -3.17
N PHE A 45 0.58 5.23 -2.20
CA PHE A 45 1.65 5.73 -1.35
C PHE A 45 2.57 4.58 -0.95
N LEU A 46 3.72 4.92 -0.39
CA LEU A 46 4.75 3.96 -0.07
C LEU A 46 5.11 4.05 1.41
N ILE A 47 5.15 2.91 2.09
CA ILE A 47 5.56 2.81 3.49
C ILE A 47 6.91 2.14 3.53
N GLU A 48 7.81 2.68 4.35
CA GLU A 48 9.06 2.05 4.73
C GLU A 48 9.01 1.68 6.21
N ILE A 49 9.42 0.46 6.54
CA ILE A 49 9.50 -0.07 7.90
C ILE A 49 10.94 -0.49 8.15
N SER A 50 11.50 -0.11 9.29
CA SER A 50 12.79 -0.63 9.74
C SER A 50 12.74 -1.14 11.17
N TRP A 51 13.46 -2.24 11.42
CA TRP A 51 13.51 -2.91 12.71
C TRP A 51 14.69 -2.41 13.52
N PRO A 52 14.47 -1.82 14.72
CA PRO A 52 15.55 -1.65 15.68
C PRO A 52 16.03 -3.00 16.22
N GLU A 53 17.21 -3.04 16.85
CA GLU A 53 17.78 -4.26 17.44
C GLU A 53 16.84 -4.97 18.44
N THR A 54 15.95 -4.22 19.07
CA THR A 54 15.01 -4.71 20.09
C THR A 54 13.64 -5.08 19.53
N TYR A 55 13.39 -4.93 18.23
CA TYR A 55 12.15 -5.38 17.60
C TYR A 55 12.05 -6.92 17.63
N PRO A 56 10.88 -7.53 17.89
CA PRO A 56 9.56 -6.91 17.99
C PRO A 56 9.16 -6.42 19.39
N GLN A 57 10.05 -6.49 20.39
CA GLN A 57 9.76 -5.99 21.74
C GLN A 57 9.58 -4.47 21.77
N THR A 58 10.21 -3.77 20.84
CA THR A 58 10.02 -2.34 20.60
C THR A 58 9.38 -2.09 19.24
N ALA A 59 8.69 -0.96 19.12
CA ALA A 59 8.09 -0.50 17.88
C ALA A 59 9.12 -0.43 16.73
N PRO A 60 8.73 -0.84 15.50
CA PRO A 60 9.52 -0.56 14.32
C PRO A 60 9.46 0.93 13.99
N VAL A 61 10.44 1.42 13.24
CA VAL A 61 10.41 2.78 12.71
C VAL A 61 9.69 2.77 11.38
N ILE A 62 8.56 3.48 11.31
CA ILE A 62 7.73 3.61 10.11
C ILE A 62 7.97 5.00 9.49
N SER A 63 8.28 5.04 8.19
CA SER A 63 8.50 6.28 7.44
C SER A 63 7.65 6.36 6.18
N MET A 64 7.28 7.59 5.82
CA MET A 64 6.60 7.95 4.56
C MET A 64 7.38 9.02 3.78
N ASP A 65 8.70 9.09 3.99
CA ASP A 65 9.56 10.12 3.41
C ASP A 65 10.16 9.76 2.05
N ALA A 66 9.80 8.57 1.52
CA ALA A 66 10.16 8.18 0.17
C ALA A 66 9.73 9.26 -0.85
N PHE A 67 10.59 9.50 -1.85
CA PHE A 67 10.35 10.48 -2.91
C PHE A 67 8.99 10.32 -3.60
N PHE A 68 8.51 9.07 -3.71
CA PHE A 68 7.18 8.72 -4.23
C PHE A 68 6.04 9.48 -3.52
N ASN A 69 6.18 9.73 -2.22
CA ASN A 69 5.16 10.38 -1.39
C ASN A 69 5.30 11.92 -1.35
N ASN A 70 6.13 12.55 -2.19
CA ASN A 70 6.36 14.00 -2.11
C ASN A 70 5.11 14.85 -2.39
N ALA A 71 4.18 14.33 -3.19
CA ALA A 71 2.91 15.00 -3.46
C ALA A 71 1.92 14.90 -2.29
N ILE A 72 2.16 14.03 -1.32
CA ILE A 72 1.27 13.79 -0.17
C ILE A 72 1.53 14.87 0.89
N PRO A 73 0.52 15.67 1.28
CA PRO A 73 0.69 16.67 2.32
C PRO A 73 1.15 16.06 3.64
N SER A 74 2.04 16.75 4.35
CA SER A 74 2.57 16.28 5.64
C SER A 74 1.47 15.92 6.65
N ALA A 75 0.38 16.70 6.70
CA ALA A 75 -0.77 16.41 7.57
C ALA A 75 -1.41 15.04 7.30
N ILE A 76 -1.47 14.63 6.02
CA ILE A 76 -1.99 13.30 5.63
C ILE A 76 -0.98 12.21 6.02
N LYS A 77 0.31 12.42 5.76
CA LYS A 77 1.37 11.47 6.19
C LYS A 77 1.32 11.22 7.70
N GLN A 78 1.19 12.29 8.49
CA GLN A 78 1.09 12.19 9.96
C GLN A 78 -0.18 11.47 10.40
N SER A 79 -1.32 11.73 9.75
CA SER A 79 -2.57 11.00 10.01
C SER A 79 -2.42 9.49 9.76
N ILE A 80 -1.76 9.11 8.66
CA ILE A 80 -1.48 7.72 8.33
C ILE A 80 -0.56 7.09 9.38
N LEU A 81 0.57 7.75 9.68
CA LEU A 81 1.51 7.26 10.70
C LEU A 81 0.83 7.05 12.05
N ASN A 82 -0.01 7.98 12.51
CA ASN A 82 -0.74 7.83 13.77
C ASN A 82 -1.62 6.57 13.79
N LYS A 83 -2.34 6.29 12.69
CA LYS A 83 -3.16 5.08 12.58
C LYS A 83 -2.36 3.80 12.51
N LEU A 84 -1.20 3.81 11.83
CA LEU A 84 -0.31 2.65 11.82
C LEU A 84 0.31 2.41 13.20
N MET A 85 0.55 3.48 13.97
CA MET A 85 1.06 3.34 15.33
C MET A 85 0.06 2.69 16.29
N GLU A 86 -1.25 2.86 16.09
CA GLU A 86 -2.27 2.11 16.84
C GLU A 86 -2.10 0.60 16.62
N GLU A 87 -1.84 0.16 15.38
CA GLU A 87 -1.56 -1.25 15.07
C GLU A 87 -0.22 -1.73 15.65
N VAL A 88 0.79 -0.86 15.69
CA VAL A 88 2.07 -1.20 16.33
C VAL A 88 1.86 -1.48 17.82
N GLU A 89 1.13 -0.61 18.53
CA GLU A 89 0.92 -0.72 19.97
C GLU A 89 0.23 -2.03 20.38
N VAL A 90 -0.77 -2.47 19.60
CA VAL A 90 -1.51 -3.72 19.90
C VAL A 90 -0.73 -4.99 19.55
N ASN A 91 0.27 -4.90 18.68
CA ASN A 91 1.08 -6.04 18.22
C ASN A 91 2.50 -6.08 18.84
N LEU A 92 2.84 -5.16 19.75
CA LEU A 92 4.14 -5.16 20.43
C LEU A 92 4.45 -6.53 21.07
N GLY A 93 5.71 -6.95 20.93
CA GLY A 93 6.18 -8.26 21.36
C GLY A 93 5.94 -9.39 20.36
N THR A 94 5.32 -9.10 19.20
CA THR A 94 5.11 -10.07 18.11
C THR A 94 5.51 -9.50 16.75
N SER A 95 5.80 -10.38 15.78
CA SER A 95 6.06 -10.00 14.39
C SER A 95 4.85 -9.26 13.80
N MET A 96 5.05 -8.04 13.31
CA MET A 96 3.93 -7.14 12.96
C MET A 96 4.07 -6.47 11.59
N THR A 97 5.16 -6.71 10.85
CA THR A 97 5.41 -6.03 9.57
C THR A 97 4.34 -6.35 8.53
N TYR A 98 3.99 -7.63 8.41
CA TYR A 98 2.89 -8.08 7.54
C TYR A 98 1.55 -7.43 7.96
N THR A 99 1.24 -7.43 9.26
CA THR A 99 0.01 -6.83 9.80
C THR A 99 -0.09 -5.35 9.46
N ILE A 100 0.99 -4.59 9.61
CA ILE A 100 1.04 -3.17 9.28
C ILE A 100 0.80 -2.94 7.79
N PHE A 101 1.43 -3.74 6.91
CA PHE A 101 1.23 -3.60 5.46
C PHE A 101 -0.20 -3.94 5.02
N GLU A 102 -0.79 -5.03 5.52
CA GLU A 102 -2.17 -5.37 5.20
C GLU A 102 -3.16 -4.33 5.77
N TYR A 103 -2.94 -3.84 6.99
CA TYR A 103 -3.76 -2.77 7.55
C TYR A 103 -3.69 -1.50 6.69
N ALA A 104 -2.49 -1.11 6.24
CA ALA A 104 -2.33 0.07 5.39
C ALA A 104 -3.04 -0.09 4.04
N LYS A 105 -3.00 -1.29 3.47
CA LYS A 105 -3.66 -1.66 2.22
C LYS A 105 -5.18 -1.65 2.34
N ASP A 106 -5.73 -2.24 3.40
CA ASP A 106 -7.17 -2.30 3.66
C ASP A 106 -7.76 -0.90 3.96
N ASN A 107 -6.96 -0.01 4.58
CA ASN A 107 -7.38 1.33 4.95
C ASN A 107 -6.95 2.43 3.96
N LYS A 108 -6.39 2.07 2.79
CA LYS A 108 -5.88 3.01 1.76
C LYS A 108 -6.88 4.12 1.43
N GLU A 109 -8.16 3.75 1.23
CA GLU A 109 -9.19 4.71 0.83
C GLU A 109 -9.48 5.75 1.93
N LEU A 110 -9.46 5.33 3.20
CA LEU A 110 -9.64 6.21 4.35
C LEU A 110 -8.46 7.16 4.51
N PHE A 111 -7.24 6.65 4.35
CA PHE A 111 -6.01 7.41 4.49
C PHE A 111 -5.90 8.55 3.46
N MET A 112 -6.38 8.30 2.25
CA MET A 112 -6.27 9.21 1.12
C MET A 112 -7.59 9.94 0.80
N GLU A 113 -8.59 9.89 1.69
CA GLU A 113 -9.90 10.53 1.49
C GLU A 113 -9.80 12.06 1.43
N ASN A 114 -8.95 12.65 2.27
CA ASN A 114 -8.79 14.11 2.40
C ASN A 114 -7.68 14.68 1.50
N GLN A 115 -7.17 13.90 0.54
CA GLN A 115 -6.25 14.40 -0.46
C GLN A 115 -6.97 15.41 -1.36
N PRO A 116 -6.42 16.63 -1.56
CA PRO A 116 -6.95 17.51 -2.57
C PRO A 116 -6.81 16.80 -3.92
N VAL A 117 -7.93 16.48 -4.56
CA VAL A 117 -7.94 15.82 -5.87
C VAL A 117 -7.31 16.78 -6.86
N ASN A 118 -6.00 16.65 -7.08
CA ASN A 118 -5.35 17.36 -8.16
C ASN A 118 -5.68 16.62 -9.46
N THR A 119 -6.88 16.84 -10.00
CA THR A 119 -7.17 16.54 -11.41
C THR A 119 -6.29 17.46 -12.26
N GLY A 120 -5.05 17.06 -12.48
CA GLY A 120 -4.03 17.85 -13.15
C GLY A 120 -3.26 16.99 -14.14
N THR A 121 -3.85 16.83 -15.32
CA THR A 121 -3.18 16.74 -16.62
C THR A 121 -2.09 15.68 -16.77
N ALA A 122 -2.40 14.62 -17.52
CA ALA A 122 -1.39 13.92 -18.30
C ALA A 122 -0.61 14.96 -19.14
N GLN A 123 0.56 15.38 -18.66
CA GLN A 123 1.53 16.06 -19.50
C GLN A 123 2.09 15.01 -20.46
N ASN A 124 1.44 14.91 -21.62
CA ASN A 124 2.04 14.37 -22.82
C ASN A 124 3.34 15.14 -23.08
N ASN A 125 4.47 14.53 -22.72
CA ASN A 125 5.77 15.04 -23.11
C ASN A 125 6.03 14.65 -24.57
N CYS A 126 5.35 15.32 -25.50
CA CYS A 126 5.73 15.33 -26.91
C CYS A 126 6.76 16.44 -27.09
N ILE A 127 8.04 16.10 -26.96
CA ILE A 127 9.12 16.95 -27.46
C ILE A 127 9.19 16.73 -28.96
N SER A 128 8.65 17.67 -29.74
CA SER A 128 8.96 17.84 -31.15
C SER A 128 9.63 19.20 -31.30
N PRO A 129 10.90 19.30 -31.73
CA PRO A 129 11.50 20.59 -32.00
C PRO A 129 10.95 21.18 -33.30
N ALA A 130 10.62 22.46 -33.21
CA ALA A 130 10.11 23.29 -34.28
C ALA A 130 11.11 23.43 -35.44
N HIS A 131 10.61 23.34 -36.66
CA HIS A 131 11.17 24.05 -37.80
C HIS A 131 10.04 24.76 -38.56
N SER A 132 10.27 26.04 -38.79
CA SER A 132 9.46 27.03 -39.49
C SER A 132 9.28 26.67 -40.98
N ASP A 133 8.07 26.81 -41.52
CA ASP A 133 7.78 27.76 -42.64
C ASP A 133 6.32 27.68 -43.14
N VAL A 134 5.72 28.87 -43.25
CA VAL A 134 4.81 29.44 -44.28
C VAL A 134 3.71 28.60 -44.97
N ALA A 135 2.48 29.13 -44.83
CA ALA A 135 1.35 29.25 -45.77
C ALA A 135 0.34 28.11 -46.08
N GLN A 136 -0.93 28.56 -46.00
CA GLN A 136 -2.11 28.26 -46.83
C GLN A 136 -3.05 27.06 -46.54
N GLN A 137 -4.30 27.46 -46.22
CA GLN A 137 -5.61 26.96 -46.68
C GLN A 137 -5.91 25.45 -46.62
N SER A 138 -6.97 25.07 -45.88
CA SER A 138 -8.21 24.47 -46.43
C SER A 138 -9.13 23.80 -45.38
N LYS A 139 -10.42 24.07 -45.53
CA LYS A 139 -11.65 23.42 -45.03
C LYS A 139 -11.57 21.95 -44.52
N LYS A 140 -12.39 21.66 -43.48
CA LYS A 140 -13.55 20.71 -43.47
C LYS A 140 -13.60 19.71 -42.28
N LYS A 141 -14.59 19.92 -41.41
CA LYS A 141 -15.65 18.99 -40.90
C LYS A 141 -15.29 17.68 -40.17
N GLU A 142 -15.65 17.66 -38.88
CA GLU A 142 -16.53 16.70 -38.17
C GLU A 142 -16.32 15.17 -38.37
N LYS A 143 -16.04 14.44 -37.28
CA LYS A 143 -16.73 13.15 -36.99
C LYS A 143 -16.62 12.72 -35.52
N LYS A 144 -17.77 12.32 -34.98
CA LYS A 144 -18.02 11.62 -33.72
C LYS A 144 -17.47 10.19 -33.73
N GLU A 145 -17.06 9.73 -32.55
CA GLU A 145 -16.99 8.32 -32.16
C GLU A 145 -17.04 8.34 -30.62
N GLN A 146 -18.08 7.99 -29.86
CA GLN A 146 -19.13 6.96 -29.88
C GLN A 146 -18.62 5.52 -29.86
N LEU A 147 -18.19 5.08 -28.67
CA LEU A 147 -18.12 3.68 -28.24
C LEU A 147 -18.71 3.59 -26.82
N THR A 148 -20.02 3.35 -26.72
CA THR A 148 -20.71 2.05 -26.51
C THR A 148 -20.84 1.63 -25.04
N LYS A 149 -22.08 1.73 -24.54
CA LYS A 149 -22.63 1.00 -23.40
C LYS A 149 -22.25 -0.49 -23.54
N THR A 150 -21.48 -1.05 -22.61
CA THR A 150 -21.62 -2.41 -22.04
C THR A 150 -20.39 -2.70 -21.18
N GLN A 151 -20.48 -2.52 -19.86
CA GLN A 151 -19.65 -3.21 -18.85
C GLN A 151 -20.20 -2.97 -17.43
N LYS A 152 -21.46 -3.39 -17.21
CA LYS A 152 -22.01 -3.68 -15.88
C LYS A 152 -22.25 -5.19 -15.78
N ARG A 153 -21.32 -5.92 -15.14
CA ARG A 153 -21.43 -7.30 -14.62
C ARG A 153 -20.05 -7.62 -14.01
N LYS A 154 -19.86 -8.09 -12.77
CA LYS A 154 -20.73 -8.73 -11.77
C LYS A 154 -20.16 -8.42 -10.36
N LEU A 155 -21.04 -8.01 -9.45
CA LEU A 155 -20.88 -8.20 -8.01
C LEU A 155 -21.50 -9.56 -7.68
N ALA A 156 -20.73 -10.48 -7.09
CA ALA A 156 -21.17 -11.50 -6.13
C ALA A 156 -20.01 -12.46 -5.81
N ASP A 157 -19.99 -12.91 -4.56
CA ASP A 157 -19.13 -13.93 -3.93
C ASP A 157 -17.75 -13.50 -3.41
N LYS A 158 -17.76 -13.04 -2.15
CA LYS A 158 -16.67 -13.29 -1.19
C LYS A 158 -17.18 -13.31 0.27
N THR A 159 -18.32 -13.96 0.51
CA THR A 159 -18.88 -14.14 1.87
C THR A 159 -18.43 -15.44 2.55
N GLY A 160 -17.37 -16.09 2.04
CA GLY A 160 -16.88 -17.39 2.54
C GLY A 160 -15.62 -17.36 3.40
N LEU A 161 -14.80 -16.30 3.32
CA LEU A 161 -13.46 -16.29 3.95
C LEU A 161 -13.47 -15.88 5.42
N TYR A 162 -14.43 -15.04 5.84
CA TYR A 162 -14.53 -14.57 7.22
C TYR A 162 -14.95 -15.66 8.22
N ARG A 163 -15.59 -16.74 7.77
CA ARG A 163 -15.96 -17.85 8.66
C ARG A 163 -14.80 -18.80 8.96
N ALA A 164 -13.80 -18.88 8.07
CA ALA A 164 -12.61 -19.71 8.28
C ALA A 164 -11.61 -19.04 9.23
N LEU A 165 -11.38 -17.72 9.07
CA LEU A 165 -10.52 -16.95 9.96
C LEU A 165 -11.09 -16.89 11.39
N HIS A 166 -12.41 -16.74 11.56
CA HIS A 166 -13.03 -16.77 12.89
C HIS A 166 -12.96 -18.15 13.56
N ALA A 167 -12.98 -19.25 12.79
CA ALA A 167 -12.84 -20.60 13.34
C ALA A 167 -11.40 -20.87 13.81
N ILE A 168 -10.39 -20.39 13.09
CA ILE A 168 -8.98 -20.55 13.48
C ILE A 168 -8.66 -19.68 14.71
N LEU A 169 -9.15 -18.43 14.76
CA LEU A 169 -8.94 -17.53 15.90
C LEU A 169 -9.64 -18.04 17.17
N SER A 170 -10.83 -18.66 17.04
CA SER A 170 -11.55 -19.24 18.19
C SER A 170 -10.87 -20.48 18.77
N VAL A 171 -10.23 -21.31 17.95
CA VAL A 171 -9.50 -22.52 18.43
C VAL A 171 -8.22 -22.13 19.19
N LEU A 172 -7.53 -21.07 18.74
CA LEU A 172 -6.36 -20.53 19.43
C LEU A 172 -6.72 -19.82 20.75
N LEU A 173 -7.87 -19.14 20.81
CA LEU A 173 -8.32 -18.49 22.05
C LEU A 173 -8.83 -19.51 23.10
N PHE A 174 -9.42 -20.63 22.68
CA PHE A 174 -9.92 -21.66 23.61
C PHE A 174 -8.80 -22.51 24.22
N SER A 175 -7.68 -22.68 23.52
CA SER A 175 -6.51 -23.43 24.04
C SER A 175 -5.70 -22.61 25.06
N ALA A 176 -5.81 -21.28 25.05
CA ALA A 176 -5.22 -20.41 26.07
C ALA A 176 -5.97 -20.39 27.41
N ILE A 177 -7.25 -20.81 27.44
CA ILE A 177 -8.08 -20.76 28.66
C ILE A 177 -8.03 -22.09 29.47
N CYS A 178 -7.64 -23.21 28.86
CA CYS A 178 -7.58 -24.52 29.55
C CYS A 178 -6.24 -24.82 30.24
N VAL A 179 -5.30 -23.88 30.32
CA VAL A 179 -3.99 -24.06 30.99
C VAL A 179 -3.89 -23.27 32.31
N TYR A 180 -5.00 -22.70 32.81
CA TYR A 180 -5.11 -22.16 34.16
C TYR A 180 -6.23 -22.85 34.96
#